data_AF-A0A3B9Z9V1-F1
#
_entry.id   AF-A0A3B9Z9V1-F1
#
_cell.length_a   1.000
_cell.length_b   1.000
_cell.length_c   1.000
_cell.angle_alpha   90.00
_cell.angle_beta   90.00
_cell.angle_gamma   90.00
#
_symmetry.space_group_name_H-M   'P 1'
#
loop_
_entity.id
_entity.type
_entity.pdbx_description
1 polymer ?
#
loop_
_entity_poly.entity_id
_entity_poly.type
_entity_poly.pdbx_seq_one_letter_code
_entity_poly.pdbx_strand_id
1 'polypeptide(L)'
;MITSAEEYFANMFKIAETNNIPTLATLLPHDEPIYDIDLNSRTVEAPEFLSVLDDHASETIYFRVDRFFNNMDMSTTACVIQYINAAKEGRLYVVPYYDIETFHDVDKMLIPWCIEGEATKAAGDVIYSIRFFNVDESGKYLIYNLNTIPTTSKVLNGLNILGYNRIDLTEA
;
A
#
# COMPACT_ATOMS: atom_id res chain seq x y z
N MET A 1 15.24 0.19 -3.50
CA MET A 1 15.35 1.08 -2.31
C MET A 1 15.35 2.50 -2.78
N ILE A 2 14.45 3.31 -2.24
CA ILE A 2 14.42 4.74 -2.56
C ILE A 2 15.48 5.44 -1.71
N THR A 3 16.46 6.05 -2.37
CA THR A 3 17.67 6.59 -1.74
C THR A 3 17.73 8.12 -1.77
N SER A 4 16.88 8.76 -2.57
CA SER A 4 16.81 10.22 -2.66
C SER A 4 15.38 10.72 -2.88
N ALA A 5 15.16 12.00 -2.58
CA ALA A 5 13.88 12.66 -2.88
C ALA A 5 13.61 12.72 -4.40
N GLU A 6 14.66 12.89 -5.20
CA GLU A 6 14.56 12.89 -6.67
C GLU A 6 14.08 11.53 -7.19
N GLU A 7 14.67 10.44 -6.70
CA GLU A 7 14.23 9.08 -7.05
C GLU A 7 12.79 8.81 -6.60
N TYR A 8 12.41 9.29 -5.41
CA TYR A 8 11.04 9.19 -4.90
C TYR A 8 10.04 9.86 -5.85
N PHE A 9 10.28 11.13 -6.20
CA PHE A 9 9.37 11.88 -7.06
C PHE A 9 9.37 11.35 -8.49
N ALA A 10 10.51 10.93 -9.03
CA ALA A 10 10.60 10.31 -10.35
C ALA A 10 9.75 9.02 -10.41
N ASN A 11 9.82 8.17 -9.38
CA ASN A 11 8.98 6.97 -9.30
C ASN A 11 7.49 7.32 -9.20
N MET A 12 7.14 8.33 -8.40
CA MET A 12 5.76 8.80 -8.27
C MET A 12 5.20 9.36 -9.58
N PHE A 13 5.96 10.18 -10.31
CA PHE A 13 5.55 10.70 -11.62
C PHE A 13 5.44 9.58 -12.65
N LYS A 14 6.36 8.62 -12.66
CA LYS A 14 6.28 7.44 -13.55
C LYS A 14 5.02 6.61 -13.32
N ILE A 15 4.61 6.44 -12.06
CA ILE A 15 3.35 5.76 -11.70
C ILE A 15 2.16 6.51 -12.33
N ALA A 16 2.15 7.85 -12.23
CA ALA A 16 1.08 8.65 -12.78
C ALA A 16 1.06 8.69 -14.32
N GLU A 17 2.23 8.81 -14.97
CA GLU A 17 2.37 8.83 -16.44
C GLU A 17 1.90 7.53 -17.11
N THR A 18 1.99 6.40 -16.40
CA THR A 18 1.55 5.09 -16.92
C THR A 18 0.02 4.94 -16.88
N ASN A 19 -0.75 5.97 -16.48
CA ASN A 19 -2.18 5.87 -16.18
C ASN A 19 -2.48 4.76 -15.15
N ASN A 20 -1.61 4.56 -14.15
CA ASN A 20 -1.87 3.64 -13.03
C ASN A 20 -2.91 4.21 -12.04
N ILE A 21 -4.03 4.72 -12.57
CA ILE A 21 -5.26 4.79 -11.78
C ILE A 21 -5.64 3.33 -11.50
N PRO A 22 -5.80 2.94 -10.23
CA PRO A 22 -6.12 1.55 -9.90
C PRO A 22 -7.39 1.13 -10.64
N THR A 23 -7.36 -0.07 -11.22
CA THR A 23 -8.54 -0.60 -11.93
C THR A 23 -9.68 -0.86 -10.95
N LEU A 24 -10.93 -0.85 -11.41
CA LEU A 24 -12.06 -1.19 -10.56
C LEU A 24 -12.27 -2.71 -10.59
N ALA A 25 -12.28 -3.34 -9.42
CA ALA A 25 -12.50 -4.76 -9.23
C ALA A 25 -13.53 -4.99 -8.12
N THR A 26 -14.38 -6.00 -8.26
CA THR A 26 -15.27 -6.42 -7.17
C THR A 26 -14.59 -7.54 -6.40
N LEU A 27 -14.32 -7.31 -5.12
CA LEU A 27 -13.69 -8.27 -4.24
C LEU A 27 -14.44 -8.33 -2.91
N LEU A 28 -15.00 -9.49 -2.63
CA LEU A 28 -15.48 -9.78 -1.28
C LEU A 28 -14.25 -10.21 -0.48
N PRO A 29 -13.73 -9.41 0.47
CA PRO A 29 -12.86 -9.97 1.51
C PRO A 29 -13.66 -11.11 2.15
N HIS A 30 -13.10 -12.32 2.08
CA HIS A 30 -13.81 -13.52 2.52
C HIS A 30 -13.92 -13.50 4.04
N ASP A 31 -12.76 -13.43 4.70
CA ASP A 31 -12.60 -13.43 6.16
C ASP A 31 -11.48 -12.47 6.61
N GLU A 32 -10.85 -11.74 5.69
CA GLU A 32 -9.75 -10.84 6.01
C GLU A 32 -10.24 -9.62 6.80
N PRO A 33 -9.50 -9.18 7.84
CA PRO A 33 -9.83 -7.96 8.57
C PRO A 33 -9.71 -6.73 7.67
N ILE A 34 -10.69 -5.83 7.79
CA ILE A 34 -10.74 -4.56 7.09
C ILE A 34 -10.44 -3.44 8.07
N TYR A 35 -9.49 -2.58 7.73
CA TYR A 35 -9.04 -1.47 8.57
C TYR A 35 -9.52 -0.12 8.03
N ASP A 36 -10.01 0.76 8.89
CA ASP A 36 -10.53 2.05 8.44
C ASP A 36 -9.45 3.13 8.26
N ILE A 37 -9.62 3.95 7.23
CA ILE A 37 -8.89 5.21 7.02
C ILE A 37 -9.86 6.36 7.21
N ASP A 38 -9.54 7.26 8.13
CA ASP A 38 -10.25 8.53 8.28
C ASP A 38 -9.48 9.64 7.54
N LEU A 39 -10.05 10.11 6.43
CA LEU A 39 -9.44 11.17 5.64
C LEU A 39 -9.53 12.55 6.31
N ASN A 40 -10.45 12.79 7.24
CA ASN A 40 -10.54 14.08 7.93
C ASN A 40 -9.40 14.25 8.92
N SER A 41 -9.16 13.23 9.75
CA SER A 41 -8.06 13.21 10.72
C SER A 41 -6.74 12.72 10.14
N ARG A 42 -6.75 12.19 8.90
CA ARG A 42 -5.59 11.61 8.20
C ARG A 42 -5.04 10.38 8.91
N THR A 43 -5.83 9.67 9.71
CA THR A 43 -5.37 8.49 10.46
C THR A 43 -5.73 7.20 9.74
N VAL A 44 -4.87 6.19 9.92
CA VAL A 44 -5.11 4.82 9.45
C VAL A 44 -5.20 3.93 10.69
N GLU A 45 -6.27 3.16 10.81
CA GLU A 45 -6.34 2.06 11.76
C GLU A 45 -5.30 1.02 11.35
N ALA A 46 -4.28 0.83 12.19
CA ALA A 46 -3.18 -0.06 11.85
C ALA A 46 -3.45 -1.48 12.34
N PRO A 47 -3.34 -2.52 11.48
CA PRO A 47 -3.13 -3.88 11.97
C PRO A 47 -1.96 -3.92 12.95
N GLU A 48 -2.07 -4.71 14.01
CA GLU A 48 -0.90 -4.99 14.86
C GLU A 48 0.18 -5.75 14.08
N PHE A 49 -0.27 -6.64 13.18
CA PHE A 49 0.54 -7.59 12.44
C PHE A 49 0.26 -7.50 10.93
N LEU A 50 1.32 -7.35 10.12
CA LEU A 50 1.21 -7.39 8.67
C LEU A 50 1.40 -8.81 8.13
N SER A 51 2.50 -9.47 8.51
CA SER A 51 2.93 -10.76 7.94
C SER A 51 4.19 -11.29 8.66
N VAL A 52 4.69 -12.47 8.27
CA VAL A 52 5.90 -13.10 8.81
C VAL A 52 7.12 -12.77 7.96
N LEU A 53 8.32 -12.81 8.54
CA LEU A 53 9.60 -12.71 7.83
C LEU A 53 9.62 -13.64 6.60
N ASP A 54 10.07 -13.10 5.46
CA ASP A 54 10.20 -13.77 4.15
C ASP A 54 8.89 -14.21 3.47
N ASP A 55 7.73 -13.92 4.06
CA ASP A 55 6.44 -14.10 3.38
C ASP A 55 6.39 -13.24 2.11
N HIS A 56 5.80 -13.78 1.04
CA HIS A 56 5.68 -13.09 -0.24
C HIS A 56 4.31 -13.36 -0.84
N ALA A 57 3.48 -12.32 -0.93
CA ALA A 57 2.15 -12.35 -1.52
C ALA A 57 1.21 -13.42 -0.90
N SER A 58 1.45 -13.78 0.37
CA SER A 58 0.62 -14.69 1.16
C SER A 58 -0.53 -13.97 1.87
N GLU A 59 -0.34 -12.68 2.18
CA GLU A 59 -1.28 -11.87 2.95
C GLU A 59 -1.64 -10.60 2.19
N THR A 60 -2.92 -10.21 2.23
CA THR A 60 -3.40 -8.93 1.71
C THR A 60 -4.15 -8.18 2.80
N ILE A 61 -3.67 -6.98 3.12
CA ILE A 61 -4.36 -6.08 4.06
C ILE A 61 -5.33 -5.20 3.29
N TYR A 62 -6.59 -5.15 3.72
CA TYR A 62 -7.60 -4.29 3.12
C TYR A 62 -7.84 -3.06 3.97
N PHE A 63 -7.76 -1.89 3.35
CA PHE A 63 -8.15 -0.62 3.97
C PHE A 63 -9.45 -0.12 3.38
N ARG A 64 -10.40 0.29 4.23
CA ARG A 64 -11.65 0.92 3.84
C ARG A 64 -11.53 2.43 4.01
N VAL A 65 -11.98 3.17 3.00
CA VAL A 65 -11.89 4.64 2.99
C VAL A 65 -13.12 5.25 2.32
N ASP A 66 -13.45 6.48 2.67
CA ASP A 66 -14.49 7.24 1.96
C ASP A 66 -14.09 7.42 0.49
N ARG A 67 -15.01 7.08 -0.43
CA ARG A 67 -14.79 7.24 -1.87
C ARG A 67 -14.73 8.72 -2.24
N PHE A 68 -15.55 9.57 -1.62
CA PHE A 68 -15.61 10.99 -1.91
C PHE A 68 -14.99 11.81 -0.78
N PHE A 69 -14.05 12.69 -1.11
CA PHE A 69 -13.43 13.59 -0.14
C PHE A 69 -13.16 14.97 -0.76
N ASN A 70 -13.66 16.04 -0.14
CA ASN A 70 -13.50 17.43 -0.59
C ASN A 70 -13.77 17.64 -2.10
N ASN A 71 -14.90 17.13 -2.60
CA ASN A 71 -15.33 17.17 -4.01
C ASN A 71 -14.42 16.38 -4.99
N MET A 72 -13.58 15.48 -4.49
CA MET A 72 -12.77 14.58 -5.30
C MET A 72 -13.25 13.13 -5.12
N ASP A 73 -13.42 12.41 -6.23
CA ASP A 73 -13.64 10.96 -6.22
C ASP A 73 -12.28 10.25 -6.12
N MET A 74 -12.01 9.62 -4.99
CA MET A 74 -10.74 8.95 -4.70
C MET A 74 -10.52 7.76 -5.64
N SER A 75 -11.57 7.16 -6.20
CA SER A 75 -11.42 6.05 -7.17
C SER A 75 -10.79 6.51 -8.49
N THR A 76 -10.73 7.82 -8.73
CA THR A 76 -10.09 8.42 -9.92
C THR A 76 -8.66 8.92 -9.66
N THR A 77 -8.12 8.63 -8.47
CA THR A 77 -6.78 9.05 -8.08
C THR A 77 -5.79 7.89 -8.08
N ALA A 78 -4.52 8.17 -8.41
CA ALA A 78 -3.45 7.21 -8.17
C ALA A 78 -3.25 7.04 -6.65
N CYS A 79 -3.01 5.81 -6.20
CA CYS A 79 -2.72 5.53 -4.79
C CYS A 79 -1.46 4.69 -4.63
N VAL A 80 -0.65 5.09 -3.66
CA VAL A 80 0.52 4.35 -3.23
C VAL A 80 0.52 4.19 -1.73
N ILE A 81 1.04 3.05 -1.27
CA ILE A 81 1.40 2.83 0.12
C ILE A 81 2.90 3.01 0.19
N GLN A 82 3.32 4.09 0.84
CA GLN A 82 4.73 4.38 1.07
C GLN A 82 5.13 3.80 2.42
N TYR A 83 6.20 3.02 2.44
CA TYR A 83 6.63 2.34 3.66
C TYR A 83 8.14 2.30 3.83
N ILE A 84 8.54 2.17 5.09
CA ILE A 84 9.91 1.88 5.53
C ILE A 84 9.84 0.51 6.20
N ASN A 85 10.50 -0.49 5.61
CA ASN A 85 10.55 -1.83 6.19
C ASN A 85 11.45 -1.90 7.44
N ALA A 86 11.45 -3.03 8.14
CA ALA A 86 12.26 -3.17 9.36
C ALA A 86 13.78 -3.09 9.10
N ALA A 87 14.21 -3.38 7.86
CA ALA A 87 15.59 -3.18 7.39
C ALA A 87 15.94 -1.71 7.10
N LYS A 88 15.03 -0.77 7.40
CA LYS A 88 15.17 0.69 7.24
C LYS A 88 15.26 1.14 5.79
N GLU A 89 14.67 0.38 4.87
CA GLU A 89 14.67 0.70 3.46
C GLU A 89 13.30 1.26 3.03
N GLY A 90 13.31 2.44 2.38
CA GLY A 90 12.11 3.06 1.84
C GLY A 90 11.63 2.40 0.54
N ARG A 91 10.32 2.20 0.40
CA ARG A 91 9.65 1.56 -0.74
C ARG A 91 8.27 2.18 -1.01
N LEU A 92 7.74 1.88 -2.19
CA LEU A 92 6.38 2.18 -2.61
C LEU A 92 5.71 0.89 -3.05
N TYR A 93 4.50 0.64 -2.57
CA TYR A 93 3.57 -0.31 -3.15
C TYR A 93 2.56 0.49 -3.98
N VAL A 94 2.44 0.15 -5.27
CA VAL A 94 1.48 0.78 -6.18
C VAL A 94 0.19 -0.02 -6.10
N VAL A 95 -0.90 0.64 -5.69
CA VAL A 95 -2.19 -0.03 -5.55
C VAL A 95 -2.69 -0.46 -6.93
N PRO A 96 -2.95 -1.75 -7.18
CA PRO A 96 -3.28 -2.25 -8.52
C PRO A 96 -4.77 -2.05 -8.89
N TYR A 97 -5.65 -2.08 -7.90
CA TYR A 97 -7.09 -1.93 -8.07
C TYR A 97 -7.76 -1.33 -6.83
N TYR A 98 -8.96 -0.79 -7.01
CA TYR A 98 -9.90 -0.46 -5.95
C TYR A 98 -11.14 -1.33 -6.05
N ASP A 99 -11.78 -1.55 -4.91
CA ASP A 99 -13.15 -2.05 -4.89
C ASP A 99 -14.11 -0.96 -4.43
N ILE A 100 -14.98 -0.53 -5.33
CA ILE A 100 -16.01 0.49 -5.07
C ILE A 100 -17.41 -0.12 -4.93
N GLU A 101 -17.56 -1.42 -5.14
CA GLU A 101 -18.84 -2.12 -5.20
C GLU A 101 -19.20 -2.74 -3.84
N THR A 102 -18.23 -3.32 -3.13
CA THR A 102 -18.49 -4.03 -1.87
C THR A 102 -19.09 -3.15 -0.77
N PHE A 103 -18.76 -1.84 -0.75
CA PHE A 103 -19.31 -0.86 0.20
C PHE A 103 -19.95 0.35 -0.49
N HIS A 104 -20.55 0.15 -1.66
CA HIS A 104 -21.17 1.23 -2.45
C HIS A 104 -22.34 1.91 -1.73
N ASP A 105 -23.08 1.19 -0.88
CA ASP A 105 -24.26 1.67 -0.15
C ASP A 105 -23.93 2.72 0.91
N VAL A 106 -22.66 2.78 1.34
CA VAL A 106 -22.13 3.74 2.31
C VAL A 106 -21.04 4.63 1.72
N ASP A 107 -20.96 4.71 0.39
CA ASP A 107 -19.98 5.52 -0.35
C ASP A 107 -18.51 5.28 0.07
N LYS A 108 -18.16 4.03 0.36
CA LYS A 108 -16.79 3.62 0.72
C LYS A 108 -16.17 2.72 -0.34
N MET A 109 -14.85 2.72 -0.39
CA MET A 109 -14.06 1.86 -1.26
C MET A 109 -12.98 1.12 -0.49
N LEU A 110 -12.51 -0.01 -1.03
CA LEU A 110 -11.38 -0.77 -0.50
C LEU A 110 -10.09 -0.55 -1.29
N ILE A 111 -8.99 -0.54 -0.55
CA ILE A 111 -7.62 -0.46 -1.03
C ILE A 111 -6.88 -1.72 -0.57
N PRO A 112 -6.43 -2.58 -1.49
CA PRO A 112 -5.60 -3.72 -1.16
C PRO A 112 -4.14 -3.29 -0.92
N TRP A 113 -3.50 -3.96 0.03
CA TRP A 113 -2.04 -4.01 0.13
C TRP A 113 -1.61 -5.47 0.18
N CYS A 114 -1.21 -6.01 -0.97
CA CYS A 114 -0.56 -7.31 -1.01
C CYS A 114 0.83 -7.18 -0.39
N ILE A 115 1.08 -7.92 0.69
CA ILE A 115 2.33 -7.84 1.43
C ILE A 115 3.41 -8.63 0.67
N GLU A 116 4.29 -7.90 0.01
CA GLU A 116 5.38 -8.45 -0.79
C GLU A 116 6.66 -8.65 0.04
N GLY A 117 7.55 -9.51 -0.47
CA GLY A 117 8.84 -9.84 0.15
C GLY A 117 9.73 -8.65 0.52
N GLU A 118 9.58 -7.50 -0.15
CA GLU A 118 10.31 -6.27 0.20
C GLU A 118 9.82 -5.64 1.53
N ALA A 119 8.54 -5.81 1.87
CA ALA A 119 7.97 -5.36 3.14
C ALA A 119 8.36 -6.30 4.30
N THR A 120 8.44 -7.61 4.03
CA THR A 120 8.73 -8.68 5.01
C THR A 120 10.21 -9.07 5.08
N LYS A 121 11.08 -8.39 4.33
CA LYS A 121 12.53 -8.65 4.25
C LYS A 121 13.26 -8.72 5.59
N ALA A 122 12.72 -8.06 6.61
CA ALA A 122 13.21 -8.14 7.98
C ALA A 122 12.03 -8.11 8.95
N ALA A 123 12.17 -8.83 10.08
CA ALA A 123 11.22 -8.75 11.17
C ALA A 123 11.42 -7.46 11.97
N GLY A 124 10.33 -6.86 12.43
CA GLY A 124 10.30 -5.62 13.19
C GLY A 124 9.22 -4.66 12.70
N ASP A 125 9.39 -3.39 13.04
CA ASP A 125 8.41 -2.35 12.74
C ASP A 125 8.47 -1.94 11.26
N VAL A 126 7.31 -1.91 10.63
CA VAL A 126 7.06 -1.33 9.30
C VAL A 126 6.26 -0.04 9.50
N ILE A 127 6.85 1.08 9.10
CA ILE A 127 6.21 2.40 9.19
C ILE A 127 5.65 2.73 7.81
N TYR A 128 4.38 3.12 7.72
CA TYR A 128 3.76 3.39 6.42
C TYR A 128 2.72 4.51 6.47
N SER A 129 2.45 5.09 5.29
CA SER A 129 1.32 5.98 5.07
C SER A 129 0.71 5.74 3.69
N ILE A 130 -0.52 6.19 3.49
CA ILE A 130 -1.31 5.99 2.28
C ILE A 130 -1.46 7.33 1.60
N ARG A 131 -1.07 7.40 0.33
CA ARG A 131 -1.00 8.63 -0.44
C ARG A 131 -1.83 8.53 -1.70
N PHE A 132 -2.75 9.47 -1.87
CA PHE A 132 -3.54 9.66 -3.09
C PHE A 132 -3.03 10.89 -3.83
N PHE A 133 -2.89 10.81 -5.14
CA PHE A 133 -2.40 11.93 -5.93
C PHE A 133 -2.85 11.86 -7.38
N ASN A 134 -2.90 13.03 -8.01
CA ASN A 134 -3.03 13.18 -9.45
C ASN A 134 -1.95 14.14 -9.97
N VAL A 135 -1.51 13.91 -11.19
CA VAL A 135 -0.62 14.80 -11.93
C VAL A 135 -1.38 15.49 -13.05
N ASP A 136 -0.87 16.62 -13.51
CA ASP A 136 -1.39 17.30 -14.69
C ASP A 136 -1.17 16.47 -15.97
N GLU A 137 -1.79 16.88 -17.09
CA GLU A 137 -1.65 16.20 -18.38
C GLU A 137 -0.19 16.09 -18.87
N SER A 138 0.69 16.98 -18.39
CA SER A 138 2.12 16.94 -18.73
C SER A 138 2.92 15.92 -17.91
N GLY A 139 2.33 15.34 -16.86
CA GLY A 139 2.99 14.38 -15.96
C GLY A 139 3.99 15.02 -14.99
N LYS A 140 4.07 16.37 -14.93
CA LYS A 140 5.15 17.09 -14.22
C LYS A 140 4.73 17.72 -12.92
N TYR A 141 3.45 18.03 -12.75
CA TYR A 141 2.97 18.78 -11.60
C TYR A 141 1.87 18.02 -10.88
N LEU A 142 2.01 17.90 -9.56
CA LEU A 142 0.94 17.41 -8.70
C LEU A 142 -0.22 18.41 -8.69
N ILE A 143 -1.39 17.99 -9.16
CA ILE A 143 -2.63 18.79 -9.13
C ILE A 143 -3.54 18.39 -7.97
N TYR A 144 -3.35 17.18 -7.45
CA TYR A 144 -3.98 16.70 -6.23
C TYR A 144 -2.97 15.89 -5.42
N ASN A 145 -2.98 16.06 -4.10
CA ASN A 145 -2.09 15.35 -3.21
C ASN A 145 -2.69 15.24 -1.81
N LEU A 146 -2.92 14.02 -1.38
CA LEU A 146 -3.44 13.65 -0.07
C LEU A 146 -2.53 12.61 0.55
N ASN A 147 -2.13 12.79 1.81
CA ASN A 147 -1.34 11.77 2.51
C ASN A 147 -1.88 11.59 3.92
N THR A 148 -1.90 10.35 4.41
CA THR A 148 -2.18 10.05 5.81
C THR A 148 -0.95 10.30 6.69
N ILE A 149 -1.17 10.41 7.99
CA ILE A 149 -0.11 10.44 9.00
C ILE A 149 0.53 9.05 9.05
N PRO A 150 1.86 8.95 9.22
CA PRO A 150 2.52 7.66 9.36
C PRO A 150 1.96 6.84 10.52
N THR A 151 1.74 5.55 10.27
CA THR A 151 1.37 4.56 11.28
C THR A 151 2.38 3.42 11.28
N THR A 152 2.26 2.47 12.22
CA THR A 152 3.23 1.39 12.41
C THR A 152 2.54 0.07 12.69
N SER A 153 3.00 -0.97 11.98
CA SER A 153 2.61 -2.36 12.18
C SER A 153 3.86 -3.24 12.22
N LYS A 154 3.71 -4.54 12.55
CA LYS A 154 4.85 -5.45 12.72
C LYS A 154 4.92 -6.53 11.66
N VAL A 155 6.14 -6.83 11.22
CA VAL A 155 6.51 -8.11 10.63
C VAL A 155 7.13 -8.97 11.74
N LEU A 156 6.62 -10.17 11.96
CA LEU A 156 7.12 -11.06 13.02
C LEU A 156 8.16 -12.04 12.49
N ASN A 157 8.97 -12.59 13.39
CA ASN A 157 9.90 -13.65 13.02
C ASN A 157 9.13 -14.92 12.66
N GLY A 158 9.51 -15.55 11.55
CA GLY A 158 9.12 -16.91 11.24
C GLY A 158 10.02 -17.93 11.94
N LEU A 159 9.59 -19.19 11.93
CA LEU A 159 10.45 -20.30 12.33
C LEU A 159 11.26 -20.78 11.12
N ASN A 160 12.57 -20.58 11.16
CA ASN A 160 13.49 -21.17 10.19
C ASN A 160 14.35 -22.24 10.87
N ILE A 161 13.93 -23.50 10.78
CA ILE A 161 14.61 -24.64 11.42
C ILE A 161 15.99 -24.95 10.82
N LEU A 162 16.31 -24.44 9.63
CA LEU A 162 17.56 -24.75 8.91
C LEU A 162 18.41 -23.52 8.57
N GLY A 163 17.92 -22.30 8.80
CA GLY A 163 18.64 -21.05 8.54
C GLY A 163 18.80 -20.66 7.07
N TYR A 164 18.13 -21.32 6.13
CA TYR A 164 18.15 -20.94 4.72
C TYR A 164 17.05 -19.92 4.43
N ASN A 165 17.41 -18.70 4.02
CA ASN A 165 16.44 -17.66 3.65
C ASN A 165 16.20 -17.57 2.13
N ARG A 166 16.75 -18.50 1.34
CA ARG A 166 16.45 -18.65 -0.09
C ARG A 166 16.59 -20.11 -0.51
N ILE A 167 15.51 -20.70 -0.98
CA ILE A 167 15.59 -21.91 -1.80
C ILE A 167 15.90 -21.42 -3.21
N ASP A 168 17.14 -21.60 -3.65
CA ASP A 168 17.46 -21.45 -5.07
C ASP A 168 16.91 -22.67 -5.81
N LEU A 169 15.79 -22.49 -6.52
CA LEU A 169 15.16 -23.55 -7.30
C LEU A 169 15.98 -23.96 -8.53
N THR A 170 17.11 -23.29 -8.81
CA THR A 170 18.02 -23.69 -9.90
C THR A 170 18.99 -24.79 -9.50
N GLU A 171 19.05 -25.16 -8.21
CA GLU A 171 19.89 -26.25 -7.70
C GLU A 171 19.11 -27.53 -7.33
N ALA A 172 17.84 -27.65 -7.78
CA ALA A 172 17.00 -28.84 -7.61
C ALA A 172 16.88 -29.68 -8.90
#